data_AF-A0A838KK24-F1
#
_entry.id   AF-A0A838KK24-F1
#
_cell.length_a   1.000
_cell.length_b   1.000
_cell.length_c   1.000
_cell.angle_alpha   90.00
_cell.angle_beta   90.00
_cell.angle_gamma   90.00
#
_symmetry.space_group_name_H-M   'P 1'
#
loop_
_entity.id
_entity.type
_entity.pdbx_description
1 polymer ?
#
loop_
_entity_poly.entity_id
_entity_poly.type
_entity_poly.pdbx_seq_one_letter_code
_entity_poly.pdbx_strand_id
1 'polypeptide(L)'
;VERRRPARLAQAALDVWQSVLDLQLRYRPPAQVDVARLHLWTQQLRVLAAAHDLGGVTGAGATLEWIRDRVTGTLTVAEQQDLDGRLRDIRGAIDARNLRAAADHAARLGARLRG
;
A
#
# COMPACT_ATOMS: atom_id res chain seq x y z
N VAL A 1 24.04 9.29 10.68
CA VAL A 1 22.85 10.12 11.02
C VAL A 1 22.05 10.50 9.76
N GLU A 2 22.72 10.84 8.65
CA GLU A 2 22.12 11.16 7.34
C GLU A 2 21.02 10.20 6.86
N ARG A 3 21.27 8.88 6.78
CA ARG A 3 20.28 7.90 6.25
C ARG A 3 18.97 7.81 7.04
N ARG A 4 18.94 8.24 8.32
CA ARG A 4 17.73 8.25 9.15
C ARG A 4 16.79 9.44 8.84
N ARG A 5 17.31 10.54 8.29
CA ARG A 5 16.49 11.74 7.97
C ARG A 5 15.51 11.49 6.82
N PRO A 6 15.94 10.93 5.66
CA PRO A 6 15.02 10.62 4.55
C PRO A 6 13.90 9.65 4.93
N ALA A 7 14.22 8.59 5.70
CA ALA A 7 13.21 7.61 6.13
C ALA A 7 12.15 8.23 7.05
N ARG A 8 12.56 9.09 8.00
CA ARG A 8 11.61 9.82 8.85
C ARG A 8 10.76 10.82 8.08
N LEU A 9 11.35 11.50 7.10
CA LEU A 9 10.61 12.44 6.26
C LEU A 9 9.56 11.71 5.43
N ALA A 10 9.92 10.56 4.85
CA ALA A 10 8.98 9.72 4.11
C ALA A 10 7.84 9.23 5.02
N GLN A 11 8.13 8.76 6.23
CA GLN A 11 7.10 8.34 7.18
C GLN A 11 6.19 9.50 7.57
N ALA A 12 6.74 10.66 7.93
CA ALA A 12 5.94 11.83 8.29
C ALA A 12 5.00 12.27 7.15
N ALA A 13 5.45 12.18 5.90
CA ALA A 13 4.58 12.45 4.75
C ALA A 13 3.42 11.44 4.65
N LEU A 14 3.67 10.15 4.90
CA LEU A 14 2.63 9.13 4.91
C LEU A 14 1.62 9.36 6.05
N ASP A 15 2.09 9.74 7.23
CA ASP A 15 1.24 10.02 8.40
C ASP A 15 0.31 11.22 8.14
N VAL A 16 0.82 12.28 7.49
CA VAL A 16 0.01 13.42 7.05
C VAL A 16 -1.03 12.98 6.03
N TRP A 17 -0.64 12.18 5.04
CA TRP A 17 -1.58 11.66 4.04
C TRP A 17 -2.68 10.78 4.65
N GLN A 18 -2.35 9.95 5.64
CA GLN A 18 -3.34 9.20 6.39
C GLN A 18 -4.35 10.13 7.06
N SER A 19 -3.87 11.16 7.75
CA SER A 19 -4.72 12.16 8.41
C SER A 19 -5.65 12.87 7.41
N VAL A 20 -5.16 13.19 6.21
CA VAL A 20 -5.97 13.78 5.13
C VAL A 20 -7.07 12.81 4.69
N LEU A 21 -6.76 11.53 4.50
CA LEU A 21 -7.75 10.52 4.10
C LEU A 21 -8.82 10.30 5.18
N ASP A 22 -8.42 10.33 6.45
CA ASP A 22 -9.34 10.21 7.58
C ASP A 22 -10.32 11.40 7.64
N LEU A 23 -9.84 12.61 7.37
CA LEU A 23 -10.71 13.79 7.24
C LEU A 23 -11.65 13.71 6.04
N GLN A 24 -11.19 13.14 4.92
CA GLN A 24 -11.99 12.98 3.70
C GLN A 24 -13.13 11.97 3.85
N LEU A 25 -13.04 11.01 4.78
CA LEU A 25 -14.14 10.05 5.04
C LEU A 25 -15.47 10.73 5.37
N ARG A 26 -15.44 11.95 5.94
CA ARG A 26 -16.66 12.72 6.23
C ARG A 26 -17.35 13.26 4.96
N TYR A 27 -16.61 13.41 3.87
CA TYR A 27 -17.05 14.15 2.68
C TYR A 27 -16.99 13.33 1.38
N ARG A 28 -16.44 12.11 1.42
CA ARG A 28 -16.31 11.23 0.24
C ARG A 28 -16.82 9.83 0.53
N PRO A 29 -17.31 9.10 -0.50
CA PRO A 29 -17.68 7.70 -0.36
C PRO A 29 -16.51 6.86 0.19
N PRO A 30 -16.74 5.95 1.15
CA PRO A 30 -15.69 5.13 1.73
C PRO A 30 -14.84 4.37 0.70
N ALA A 31 -15.45 3.82 -0.34
CA ALA A 31 -14.74 3.11 -1.39
C ALA A 31 -13.71 3.97 -2.14
N GLN A 32 -14.00 5.26 -2.39
CA GLN A 32 -13.04 6.16 -3.02
C GLN A 32 -11.85 6.45 -2.09
N VAL A 33 -12.11 6.59 -0.79
CA VAL A 33 -11.05 6.75 0.22
C VAL A 33 -10.23 5.47 0.36
N ASP A 34 -10.85 4.30 0.26
CA ASP A 34 -10.17 3.02 0.37
C ASP A 34 -9.24 2.73 -0.82
N VAL A 35 -9.58 3.14 -2.05
CA VAL A 35 -8.64 3.11 -3.19
C VAL A 35 -7.42 4.01 -2.92
N ALA A 36 -7.62 5.20 -2.37
CA ALA A 36 -6.52 6.09 -1.99
C ALA A 36 -5.68 5.50 -0.84
N ARG A 37 -6.29 4.79 0.11
CA ARG A 37 -5.59 4.05 1.17
C ARG A 37 -4.80 2.87 0.62
N LEU A 38 -5.29 2.14 -0.38
CA LEU A 38 -4.48 1.13 -1.08
C LEU A 38 -3.20 1.76 -1.62
N HIS A 39 -3.31 2.91 -2.31
CA HIS A 39 -2.14 3.62 -2.81
C HIS A 39 -1.19 4.04 -1.68
N LEU A 40 -1.70 4.61 -0.58
CA LEU A 40 -0.90 4.99 0.58
C LEU A 40 -0.10 3.79 1.12
N TRP A 41 -0.75 2.64 1.30
CA TRP A 41 -0.11 1.44 1.84
C TRP A 41 0.92 0.83 0.89
N THR A 42 0.80 1.01 -0.43
CA THR A 42 1.91 0.67 -1.35
C THR A 42 3.16 1.51 -1.09
N GLN A 43 3.00 2.78 -0.71
CA GLN A 43 4.13 3.64 -0.36
C GLN A 43 4.72 3.28 0.99
N GLN A 44 3.87 2.98 1.98
CA GLN A 44 4.29 2.50 3.30
C GLN A 44 5.13 1.21 3.18
N LEU A 45 4.67 0.23 2.39
CA LEU A 45 5.42 -1.01 2.14
C LEU A 45 6.81 -0.72 1.59
N ARG A 46 6.94 0.20 0.63
CA ARG A 46 8.24 0.59 0.05
C ARG A 46 9.17 1.24 1.07
N VAL A 47 8.65 2.10 1.94
CA VAL A 47 9.42 2.71 3.04
C VAL A 47 9.93 1.64 4.01
N LEU A 48 9.08 0.70 4.39
CA LEU A 48 9.43 -0.39 5.31
C LEU A 48 10.45 -1.36 4.69
N ALA A 49 10.29 -1.69 3.40
CA ALA A 49 11.23 -2.53 2.67
C ALA A 49 12.61 -1.87 2.55
N ALA A 50 12.67 -0.56 2.29
CA ALA A 50 13.93 0.19 2.27
C ALA A 50 14.61 0.27 3.65
N ALA A 51 13.83 0.16 4.73
CA ALA A 51 14.33 0.06 6.09
C ALA A 51 14.72 -1.38 6.50
N HIS A 52 14.58 -2.36 5.61
CA HIS A 52 14.74 -3.79 5.89
C HIS A 52 13.84 -4.31 7.02
N ASP A 53 12.67 -3.68 7.22
CA ASP A 53 11.70 -4.07 8.24
C ASP A 53 10.75 -5.14 7.70
N LEU A 54 11.14 -6.42 7.82
CA LEU A 54 10.31 -7.54 7.39
C LEU A 54 8.97 -7.58 8.12
N GLY A 55 8.94 -7.31 9.44
CA GLY A 55 7.71 -7.33 10.22
C GLY A 55 6.73 -6.26 9.75
N GLY A 56 7.24 -5.04 9.53
CA GLY A 56 6.48 -3.94 8.94
C GLY A 56 5.99 -4.26 7.53
N VAL A 57 6.84 -4.81 6.67
CA VAL A 57 6.44 -5.20 5.30
C VAL A 57 5.33 -6.25 5.30
N THR A 58 5.41 -7.26 6.16
CA THR A 58 4.34 -8.27 6.34
C THR A 58 3.05 -7.62 6.79
N GLY A 59 3.09 -6.72 7.77
CA GLY A 59 1.92 -5.97 8.24
C GLY A 59 1.30 -5.08 7.16
N ALA A 60 2.13 -4.40 6.37
CA ALA A 60 1.68 -3.59 5.24
C ALA A 60 1.03 -4.44 4.15
N GLY A 61 1.59 -5.62 3.83
CA GLY A 61 1.00 -6.59 2.91
C GLY A 61 -0.38 -7.06 3.35
N ALA A 62 -0.52 -7.47 4.61
CA ALA A 62 -1.82 -7.86 5.19
C ALA A 62 -2.83 -6.70 5.15
N THR A 63 -2.39 -5.47 5.43
CA THR A 63 -3.26 -4.29 5.38
C THR A 63 -3.76 -4.00 3.96
N LEU A 64 -2.92 -4.21 2.92
CA LEU A 64 -3.36 -4.09 1.52
C LEU A 64 -4.47 -5.11 1.18
N GLU A 65 -4.34 -6.35 1.64
CA GLU A 65 -5.37 -7.38 1.44
C GLU A 65 -6.69 -7.02 2.14
N TRP A 66 -6.63 -6.52 3.38
CA TRP A 66 -7.82 -6.06 4.10
C TRP A 66 -8.54 -4.88 3.43
N ILE A 67 -7.79 -3.92 2.88
CA ILE A 67 -8.41 -2.80 2.17
C ILE A 67 -9.01 -3.28 0.83
N ARG A 68 -8.39 -4.24 0.15
CA ARG A 68 -8.95 -4.85 -1.07
C ARG A 68 -10.34 -5.44 -0.83
N ASP A 69 -10.55 -6.12 0.29
CA ASP A 69 -11.86 -6.68 0.62
C ASP A 69 -12.95 -5.61 0.74
N ARG A 70 -12.57 -4.39 1.15
CA ARG A 70 -13.49 -3.24 1.30
C ARG A 70 -13.85 -2.58 -0.03
N VAL A 71 -13.03 -2.73 -1.07
CA VAL A 71 -13.29 -2.13 -2.41
C VAL A 71 -13.82 -3.13 -3.43
N THR A 72 -13.85 -4.43 -3.10
CA THR A 72 -14.25 -5.51 -4.01
C THR A 72 -15.62 -5.28 -4.67
N GLY A 73 -16.63 -4.80 -3.92
CA GLY A 73 -17.98 -4.54 -4.46
C GLY A 73 -18.09 -3.31 -5.37
N THR A 74 -17.00 -2.57 -5.56
CA THR A 74 -16.97 -1.32 -6.35
C THR A 74 -16.15 -1.41 -7.62
N LEU A 75 -15.44 -2.53 -7.81
CA LEU A 75 -14.61 -2.80 -8.97
C LEU A 75 -15.36 -3.70 -9.96
N THR A 76 -15.05 -3.56 -11.25
CA THR A 76 -15.43 -4.58 -12.23
C THR A 76 -14.70 -5.90 -11.95
N VAL A 77 -15.22 -7.01 -12.47
CA VAL A 77 -14.59 -8.33 -12.32
C VAL A 77 -13.15 -8.33 -12.83
N ALA A 78 -12.88 -7.64 -13.94
CA ALA A 78 -11.55 -7.54 -14.52
C ALA A 78 -10.57 -6.73 -13.63
N GLU A 79 -11.04 -5.61 -13.06
CA GLU A 79 -10.23 -4.80 -12.13
C GLU A 79 -9.94 -5.55 -10.83
N GLN A 80 -10.93 -6.30 -10.32
CA GLN A 80 -10.74 -7.13 -9.15
C GLN A 80 -9.70 -8.24 -9.39
N GLN A 81 -9.76 -8.92 -10.54
CA GLN A 81 -8.79 -9.95 -10.91
C GLN A 81 -7.37 -9.39 -11.07
N ASP A 82 -7.21 -8.20 -11.66
CA ASP A 82 -5.91 -7.51 -11.77
C ASP A 82 -5.36 -7.15 -10.38
N LEU A 83 -6.19 -6.57 -9.50
CA LEU A 83 -5.80 -6.25 -8.12
C LEU A 83 -5.37 -7.52 -7.36
N ASP A 84 -6.13 -8.61 -7.48
CA ASP A 84 -5.85 -9.89 -6.84
C ASP A 84 -4.55 -10.52 -7.33
N GLY A 85 -4.27 -10.44 -8.63
CA GLY A 85 -2.98 -10.86 -9.20
C GLY A 85 -1.82 -10.10 -8.56
N ARG A 86 -1.91 -8.76 -8.52
CA ARG A 86 -0.86 -7.90 -7.96
C ARG A 86 -0.63 -8.11 -6.47
N LEU A 87 -1.70 -8.31 -5.70
CA LEU A 87 -1.59 -8.59 -4.26
C LEU A 87 -0.97 -9.98 -4.01
N ARG A 88 -1.30 -10.98 -4.83
CA ARG A 88 -0.65 -12.30 -4.76
C ARG A 88 0.85 -12.20 -5.04
N ASP A 89 1.27 -11.39 -6.01
CA ASP A 89 2.69 -11.18 -6.26
C ASP A 89 3.41 -10.52 -5.07
N ILE A 90 2.79 -9.51 -4.46
CA ILE A 90 3.31 -8.86 -3.25
C ILE A 90 3.47 -9.90 -2.14
N ARG A 91 2.41 -10.67 -1.85
CA ARG A 91 2.43 -11.71 -0.82
C ARG A 91 3.51 -12.77 -1.09
N GLY A 92 3.60 -13.27 -2.32
CA GLY A 92 4.62 -14.24 -2.71
C GLY A 92 6.06 -13.73 -2.48
N ALA A 93 6.30 -12.44 -2.76
CA ALA A 93 7.59 -11.82 -2.47
C ALA A 93 7.86 -11.67 -0.96
N ILE A 94 6.83 -11.34 -0.16
CA ILE A 94 6.93 -11.24 1.30
C ILE A 94 7.22 -12.61 1.92
N ASP A 95 6.50 -13.65 1.49
CA ASP A 95 6.67 -15.04 1.96
C ASP A 95 8.08 -15.55 1.64
N ALA A 96 8.60 -15.20 0.45
CA ALA A 96 9.98 -15.47 0.05
C ALA A 96 11.02 -14.56 0.74
N ARG A 97 10.59 -13.65 1.63
CA ARG A 97 11.40 -12.62 2.32
C ARG A 97 12.19 -11.73 1.35
N ASN A 98 11.72 -11.60 0.12
CA ASN A 98 12.34 -10.77 -0.91
C ASN A 98 11.78 -9.35 -0.84
N LEU A 99 12.31 -8.56 0.10
CA LEU A 99 11.84 -7.19 0.35
C LEU A 99 11.96 -6.27 -0.87
N ARG A 100 13.00 -6.49 -1.70
CA ARG A 100 13.18 -5.73 -2.94
C ARG A 100 12.06 -6.02 -3.94
N ALA A 101 11.78 -7.30 -4.18
CA ALA A 101 10.68 -7.68 -5.05
C ALA A 101 9.34 -7.18 -4.50
N ALA A 102 9.09 -7.29 -3.19
CA ALA A 102 7.87 -6.77 -2.57
C ALA A 102 7.70 -5.26 -2.81
N ALA A 103 8.78 -4.48 -2.67
CA ALA A 103 8.78 -3.05 -2.97
C ALA A 103 8.52 -2.76 -4.45
N ASP A 104 9.08 -3.56 -5.37
CA ASP A 104 8.88 -3.41 -6.82
C ASP A 104 7.44 -3.73 -7.23
N HIS A 105 6.84 -4.80 -6.67
CA HIS A 105 5.42 -5.13 -6.89
C HIS A 105 4.51 -4.04 -6.31
N ALA A 106 4.81 -3.54 -5.11
CA ALA A 106 4.07 -2.42 -4.52
C ALA A 106 4.17 -1.14 -5.37
N ALA A 107 5.35 -0.83 -5.92
CA ALA A 107 5.51 0.33 -6.80
C ALA A 107 4.65 0.21 -8.08
N ARG A 108 4.59 -0.99 -8.69
CA ARG A 108 3.73 -1.26 -9.86
C ARG A 108 2.24 -1.12 -9.52
N LEU A 109 1.80 -1.66 -8.38
CA LEU A 109 0.42 -1.49 -7.92
C LEU A 109 0.10 -0.02 -7.66
N GLY A 110 0.98 0.71 -6.97
CA GLY A 110 0.79 2.13 -6.70
C GLY A 110 0.75 3.01 -7.97
N ALA A 111 1.49 2.66 -9.02
CA ALA A 111 1.37 3.31 -10.32
C ALA A 111 -0.01 3.05 -10.96
N ARG A 112 -0.50 1.81 -10.89
CA ARG A 112 -1.80 1.42 -11.44
C ARG A 112 -2.98 2.09 -10.75
N LEU A 113 -2.88 2.36 -9.44
CA LEU A 113 -3.95 3.00 -8.65
C LEU A 113 -4.05 4.52 -8.89
N ARG A 114 -3.05 5.14 -9.53
CA ARG A 114 -3.05 6.59 -9.85
C ARG A 114 -3.55 6.91 -11.26
N GLY A 115 -3.61 5.93 -12.14
CA GLY A 115 -4.08 6.06 -13.53
C GLY A 115 -5.40 5.35 -13.73
#